data_AF-A0A363RR65-F1
#
_entry.id   AF-A0A363RR65-F1
#
_cell.length_a   1.000
_cell.length_b   1.000
_cell.length_c   1.000
_cell.angle_alpha   90.00
_cell.angle_beta   90.00
_cell.angle_gamma   90.00
#
_symmetry.space_group_name_H-M   'P 1'
#
loop_
_entity.id
_entity.type
_entity.pdbx_description
1 polymer ?
#
loop_
_entity_poly.entity_id
_entity_poly.type
_entity_poly.pdbx_seq_one_letter_code
_entity_poly.pdbx_strand_id
1 'polypeptide(L)'
;MSGAIAEQAAGPMWLAVSSTRYRLGVDGAKQLLLERSGIPALQQSLQHALAQVPQARSHEKALLLQEIRSQLQALHAERQQRLAQLRQLQAEQGQRFASDLAAVQDKTGRDIHAVLDVPGPDHSRTPDSFADQFKMTPGKLERNRLQVAYSKACISISAIPTKHGVVELPLEQQTQVKSLDSVMVAVMGVSVKYRQDMRRLFCEAAGRNALAQAFTRYFERSADRQALVQRMANQEARVQASAQALTALSALEALETRA
;
A
#
# COMPACT_ATOMS: atom_id res chain seq x y z
N MET A 1 -51.48 15.49 3.84
CA MET A 1 -50.39 16.29 4.43
C MET A 1 -49.29 15.32 4.85
N SER A 2 -48.04 15.57 4.41
CA SER A 2 -46.89 14.67 4.61
C SER A 2 -46.55 14.53 6.10
N GLY A 3 -46.40 13.29 6.59
CA GLY A 3 -46.14 12.98 8.01
C GLY A 3 -44.89 13.65 8.59
N ALA A 4 -43.90 13.99 7.76
CA ALA A 4 -42.67 14.66 8.18
C ALA A 4 -42.90 16.06 8.78
N ILE A 5 -43.89 16.82 8.29
CA ILE A 5 -44.20 18.16 8.83
C ILE A 5 -44.91 18.04 10.18
N ALA A 6 -45.73 17.00 10.36
CA ALA A 6 -46.42 16.75 11.62
C ALA A 6 -45.46 16.28 12.74
N GLU A 7 -44.40 15.54 12.39
CA GLU A 7 -43.34 15.14 13.32
C GLU A 7 -42.41 16.31 13.70
N GLN A 8 -42.17 17.25 12.78
CA GLN A 8 -41.33 18.44 13.04
C GLN A 8 -42.06 19.55 13.83
N ALA A 9 -43.39 19.57 13.80
CA ALA A 9 -44.21 20.56 14.49
C ALA A 9 -45.34 19.87 15.25
N ALA A 10 -45.00 19.29 16.42
CA ALA A 10 -45.99 18.74 17.33
C ALA A 10 -46.90 19.87 17.87
N GLY A 11 -48.13 19.95 17.35
CA GLY A 11 -49.14 20.90 17.77
C GLY A 11 -49.04 22.27 17.08
N PRO A 12 -49.49 22.40 15.82
CA PRO A 12 -49.58 23.72 15.20
C PRO A 12 -50.53 24.60 16.01
N MET A 13 -49.99 25.68 16.57
CA MET A 13 -50.78 26.71 17.26
C MET A 13 -51.55 27.50 16.20
N TRP A 14 -52.85 27.27 16.11
CA TRP A 14 -53.72 28.00 15.19
C TRP A 14 -54.08 29.37 15.78
N LEU A 15 -53.55 30.43 15.19
CA LEU A 15 -53.94 31.80 15.50
C LEU A 15 -55.04 32.27 14.55
N ALA A 16 -56.24 32.53 15.07
CA ALA A 16 -57.33 33.11 14.29
C ALA A 16 -57.04 34.59 14.01
N VAL A 17 -56.87 34.95 12.74
CA VAL A 17 -56.51 36.32 12.30
C VAL A 17 -57.47 36.87 11.25
N SER A 18 -57.65 38.19 11.25
CA SER A 18 -58.47 38.91 10.25
C SER A 18 -57.73 40.15 9.73
N SER A 19 -57.25 40.07 8.50
CA SER A 19 -56.61 41.18 7.78
C SER A 19 -57.57 42.36 7.56
N THR A 20 -58.85 42.08 7.32
CA THR A 20 -59.89 43.12 7.16
C THR A 20 -60.11 43.92 8.44
N ARG A 21 -60.21 43.25 9.61
CA ARG A 21 -60.37 43.94 10.90
C ARG A 21 -59.12 44.74 11.27
N TYR A 22 -57.94 44.19 11.01
CA TYR A 22 -56.69 44.91 11.24
C TYR A 22 -56.59 46.17 10.39
N ARG A 23 -56.83 46.07 9.07
CA ARG A 23 -56.78 47.21 8.15
C ARG A 23 -57.76 48.32 8.55
N LEU A 24 -59.01 47.97 8.86
CA LEU A 24 -60.01 48.93 9.36
C LEU A 24 -59.64 49.54 10.71
N GLY A 25 -58.91 48.80 11.55
CA GLY A 25 -58.36 49.28 12.81
C GLY A 25 -57.23 50.30 12.63
N VAL A 26 -56.34 50.06 11.66
CA VAL A 26 -55.24 50.97 11.30
C VAL A 26 -55.81 52.24 10.64
N ASP A 27 -56.59 52.10 9.58
CA ASP A 27 -57.11 53.22 8.78
C ASP A 27 -58.05 54.13 9.58
N GLY A 28 -58.78 53.55 10.54
CA GLY A 28 -59.74 54.26 11.38
C GLY A 28 -59.25 54.64 12.78
N ALA A 29 -57.98 54.36 13.13
CA ALA A 29 -57.43 54.50 14.48
C ALA A 29 -58.28 53.81 15.58
N LYS A 30 -58.87 52.65 15.28
CA LYS A 30 -59.77 51.90 16.18
C LYS A 30 -59.03 50.76 16.89
N GLN A 31 -58.59 51.03 18.11
CA GLN A 31 -57.78 50.11 18.93
C GLN A 31 -58.45 48.74 19.17
N LEU A 32 -59.77 48.71 19.45
CA LEU A 32 -60.51 47.48 19.65
C LEU A 32 -60.51 46.55 18.41
N LEU A 33 -60.51 47.11 17.20
CA LEU A 33 -60.45 46.32 15.96
C LEU A 33 -59.05 45.75 15.72
N LEU A 34 -57.99 46.46 16.14
CA LEU A 34 -56.61 45.96 16.09
C LEU A 34 -56.42 44.78 17.05
N GLU A 35 -56.89 44.91 18.30
CA GLU A 35 -56.79 43.85 19.30
C GLU A 35 -57.60 42.60 18.90
N ARG A 36 -58.82 42.78 18.38
CA ARG A 36 -59.69 41.68 17.93
C ARG A 36 -59.32 41.11 16.56
N SER A 37 -58.33 41.68 15.88
CA SER A 37 -57.83 41.16 14.60
C SER A 37 -56.92 39.94 14.74
N GLY A 38 -56.33 39.73 15.93
CA GLY A 38 -55.35 38.67 16.18
C GLY A 38 -53.97 38.88 15.54
N ILE A 39 -53.80 39.89 14.67
CA ILE A 39 -52.54 40.16 13.96
C ILE A 39 -51.40 40.59 14.90
N PRO A 40 -51.61 41.40 15.95
CA PRO A 40 -50.55 41.70 16.92
C PRO A 40 -49.99 40.45 17.61
N ALA A 41 -50.86 39.51 18.00
CA ALA A 41 -50.45 38.24 18.60
C ALA A 41 -49.69 37.35 17.60
N LEU A 42 -50.11 37.36 16.32
CA LEU A 42 -49.36 36.70 15.23
C LEU A 42 -47.98 37.33 15.04
N GLN A 43 -47.88 38.65 15.00
CA GLN A 43 -46.60 39.36 14.86
C GLN A 43 -45.65 39.04 16.02
N GLN A 44 -46.15 39.05 17.26
CA GLN A 44 -45.35 38.70 18.43
C GLN A 44 -44.88 37.24 18.39
N SER A 45 -45.76 36.32 17.98
CA SER A 45 -45.40 34.89 17.82
C SER A 45 -44.34 34.69 16.74
N LEU A 46 -44.47 35.39 15.60
CA LEU A 46 -43.48 35.36 14.52
C LEU A 46 -42.16 35.98 14.96
N GLN A 47 -42.16 37.10 15.66
CA GLN A 47 -40.95 37.72 16.21
C GLN A 47 -40.25 36.78 17.19
N HIS A 48 -41.01 36.13 18.08
CA HIS A 48 -40.45 35.15 19.00
C HIS A 48 -39.82 33.96 18.26
N ALA A 49 -40.52 33.39 17.26
CA ALA A 49 -39.98 32.31 16.46
C ALA A 49 -38.72 32.72 15.68
N LEU A 50 -38.72 33.91 15.06
CA LEU A 50 -37.56 34.44 14.33
C LEU A 50 -36.37 34.69 15.25
N ALA A 51 -36.59 35.10 16.50
CA ALA A 51 -35.54 35.29 17.49
C ALA A 51 -34.83 33.97 17.86
N GLN A 52 -35.48 32.81 17.69
CA GLN A 52 -34.89 31.48 17.97
C GLN A 52 -34.04 30.95 16.79
N VAL A 53 -34.23 31.47 15.58
CA VAL A 53 -33.57 30.97 14.36
C VAL A 53 -32.04 30.99 14.47
N PRO A 54 -31.37 32.06 14.96
CA PRO A 54 -29.91 32.07 15.08
C PRO A 54 -29.37 30.94 15.97
N GLN A 55 -30.04 30.67 17.11
CA GLN A 55 -29.64 29.59 18.02
C GLN A 55 -29.85 28.22 17.37
N ALA A 56 -30.98 28.01 16.69
CA ALA A 56 -31.24 26.76 15.96
C ALA A 56 -30.18 26.52 14.87
N ARG A 57 -29.80 27.56 14.11
CA ARG A 57 -28.75 27.47 13.09
C ARG A 57 -27.37 27.18 13.68
N SER A 58 -27.02 27.79 14.81
CA SER A 58 -25.78 27.50 15.53
C SER A 58 -25.75 26.04 15.99
N HIS A 59 -26.86 25.53 16.52
CA HIS A 59 -26.97 24.13 16.95
C HIS A 59 -26.85 23.14 15.79
N GLU A 60 -27.58 23.35 14.69
CA GLU A 60 -27.47 22.52 13.47
C GLU A 60 -26.03 22.47 12.94
N LYS A 61 -25.37 23.63 12.93
CA LYS A 61 -23.97 23.72 12.49
C LYS A 61 -23.02 22.96 13.40
N ALA A 62 -23.17 23.08 14.71
CA ALA A 62 -22.36 22.34 15.68
C ALA A 62 -22.52 20.82 15.51
N LEU A 63 -23.75 20.34 15.29
CA LEU A 63 -24.02 18.94 15.01
C LEU A 63 -23.31 18.46 13.73
N LEU A 64 -23.44 19.22 12.64
CA LEU A 64 -22.81 18.89 11.37
C LEU A 64 -21.28 18.86 11.48
N LEU A 65 -20.67 19.85 12.13
CA LEU A 65 -19.22 19.90 12.34
C LEU A 65 -18.74 18.71 13.17
N GLN A 66 -19.46 18.36 14.25
CA GLN A 66 -19.14 17.20 15.06
C GLN A 66 -19.22 15.89 14.26
N GLU A 67 -20.24 15.74 13.42
CA GLU A 67 -20.40 14.57 12.56
C GLU A 67 -19.23 14.46 11.58
N ILE A 68 -18.93 15.54 10.84
CA ILE A 68 -17.81 15.61 9.89
C ILE A 68 -16.49 15.28 10.58
N ARG A 69 -16.25 15.84 11.78
CA ARG A 69 -15.05 15.57 12.59
C ARG A 69 -14.92 14.08 12.90
N SER A 70 -15.99 13.46 13.39
CA SER A 70 -15.98 12.04 13.77
C SER A 70 -15.69 11.14 12.56
N GLN A 71 -16.32 11.42 11.42
CA GLN A 71 -16.12 10.66 10.18
C GLN A 71 -14.69 10.83 9.64
N LEU A 72 -14.14 12.05 9.67
CA LEU A 72 -12.76 12.31 9.25
C LEU A 72 -11.74 11.64 10.17
N GLN A 73 -11.97 11.62 11.48
CA GLN A 73 -11.11 10.93 12.45
C GLN A 73 -11.10 9.41 12.21
N ALA A 74 -12.28 8.81 12.02
CA ALA A 74 -12.40 7.39 11.71
C ALA A 74 -11.67 7.04 10.40
N LEU A 75 -11.88 7.84 9.35
CA LEU A 75 -11.21 7.67 8.06
C LEU A 75 -9.69 7.83 8.17
N HIS A 76 -9.21 8.78 8.99
CA HIS A 76 -7.78 8.96 9.22
C HIS A 76 -7.17 7.73 9.91
N ALA A 77 -7.81 7.23 10.97
CA ALA A 77 -7.37 6.05 11.70
C ALA A 77 -7.33 4.80 10.81
N GLU A 78 -8.37 4.57 10.01
CA GLU A 78 -8.41 3.46 9.05
C GLU A 78 -7.23 3.55 8.06
N ARG A 79 -6.96 4.75 7.55
CA ARG A 79 -5.87 4.97 6.60
C ARG A 79 -4.49 4.70 7.21
N GLN A 80 -4.28 5.12 8.46
CA GLN A 80 -3.06 4.85 9.21
C GLN A 80 -2.87 3.36 9.47
N GLN A 81 -3.93 2.66 9.91
CA GLN A 81 -3.91 1.22 10.14
C GLN A 81 -3.55 0.47 8.85
N ARG A 82 -4.16 0.84 7.72
CA ARG A 82 -3.86 0.22 6.43
C ARG A 82 -2.42 0.46 5.98
N LEU A 83 -1.86 1.64 6.22
CA LEU A 83 -0.46 1.91 5.96
C LEU A 83 0.46 1.05 6.83
N ALA A 84 0.15 0.89 8.12
CA ALA A 84 0.91 0.02 9.02
C ALA A 84 0.89 -1.44 8.56
N GLN A 85 -0.28 -1.95 8.13
CA GLN A 85 -0.42 -3.30 7.57
C GLN A 85 0.44 -3.50 6.30
N LEU A 86 0.47 -2.52 5.40
CA LEU A 86 1.30 -2.60 4.19
C LEU A 86 2.80 -2.62 4.52
N ARG A 87 3.23 -1.80 5.49
CA ARG A 87 4.62 -1.80 5.98
C ARG A 87 5.01 -3.13 6.62
N GLN A 88 4.12 -3.70 7.42
CA GLN A 88 4.32 -5.02 8.02
C GLN A 88 4.44 -6.10 6.94
N LEU A 89 3.52 -6.11 5.96
CA LEU A 89 3.57 -7.04 4.84
C LEU A 89 4.89 -6.92 4.06
N GLN A 90 5.36 -5.70 3.80
CA GLN A 90 6.61 -5.45 3.11
C GLN A 90 7.81 -6.07 3.86
N ALA A 91 7.85 -5.88 5.18
CA ALA A 91 8.90 -6.41 6.06
C ALA A 91 8.86 -7.94 6.13
N GLU A 92 7.67 -8.52 6.32
CA GLU A 92 7.49 -9.98 6.37
C GLU A 92 7.92 -10.66 5.07
N GLN A 93 7.57 -10.08 3.92
CA GLN A 93 8.02 -10.58 2.61
C GLN A 93 9.55 -10.54 2.49
N GLY A 94 10.17 -9.43 2.88
CA GLY A 94 11.63 -9.29 2.84
C GLY A 94 12.34 -10.30 3.73
N GLN A 95 11.86 -10.49 4.96
CA GLN A 95 12.41 -11.46 5.90
C GLN A 95 12.27 -12.89 5.41
N ARG A 96 11.09 -13.27 4.90
CA ARG A 96 10.85 -14.62 4.35
C ARG A 96 11.74 -14.89 3.14
N PHE A 97 11.86 -13.94 2.23
CA PHE A 97 12.74 -14.06 1.07
C PHE A 97 14.21 -14.24 1.49
N ALA A 98 14.70 -13.39 2.39
CA ALA A 98 16.08 -13.47 2.88
C ALA A 98 16.38 -14.81 3.57
N SER A 99 15.45 -15.28 4.42
CA SER A 99 15.57 -16.56 5.12
C SER A 99 15.60 -17.75 4.14
N ASP A 100 14.69 -17.78 3.18
CA ASP A 100 14.62 -18.85 2.18
C ASP A 100 15.87 -18.87 1.28
N LEU A 101 16.35 -17.69 0.88
CA LEU A 101 17.56 -17.54 0.07
C LEU A 101 18.79 -18.04 0.83
N ALA A 102 18.95 -17.64 2.10
CA ALA A 102 20.05 -18.11 2.94
C ALA A 102 20.04 -19.65 3.09
N ALA A 103 18.86 -20.24 3.35
CA ALA A 103 18.73 -21.68 3.48
C ALA A 103 19.13 -22.43 2.19
N VAL A 104 18.72 -21.93 1.02
CA VAL A 104 19.11 -22.53 -0.26
C VAL A 104 20.58 -22.31 -0.58
N GLN A 105 21.15 -21.14 -0.28
CA GLN A 105 22.58 -20.89 -0.43
C GLN A 105 23.42 -21.83 0.42
N ASP A 106 23.03 -22.06 1.68
CA ASP A 106 23.75 -22.98 2.57
C ASP A 106 23.68 -24.42 2.09
N LYS A 107 22.50 -24.87 1.64
CA LYS A 107 22.36 -26.20 1.04
C LYS A 107 23.22 -26.34 -0.22
N THR A 108 23.10 -25.37 -1.13
CA THR A 108 23.83 -25.36 -2.40
C THR A 108 25.34 -25.28 -2.19
N GLY A 109 25.80 -24.51 -1.20
CA GLY A 109 27.19 -24.42 -0.80
C GLY A 109 27.74 -25.75 -0.29
N ARG A 110 26.99 -26.49 0.53
CA ARG A 110 27.37 -27.85 0.97
C ARG A 110 27.42 -28.84 -0.18
N ASP A 111 26.39 -28.84 -1.04
CA ASP A 111 26.30 -29.74 -2.20
C ASP A 111 27.47 -29.50 -3.18
N ILE A 112 27.81 -28.24 -3.45
CA ILE A 112 28.96 -27.88 -4.28
C ILE A 112 30.26 -28.21 -3.57
N HIS A 113 30.41 -27.93 -2.27
CA HIS A 113 31.61 -28.28 -1.53
C HIS A 113 31.92 -29.78 -1.64
N ALA A 114 30.92 -30.65 -1.46
CA ALA A 114 31.07 -32.10 -1.63
C ALA A 114 31.47 -32.52 -3.05
N VAL A 115 31.10 -31.74 -4.07
CA VAL A 115 31.53 -31.99 -5.46
C VAL A 115 32.97 -31.55 -5.70
N LEU A 116 33.42 -30.48 -5.04
CA LEU A 116 34.77 -29.91 -5.18
C LEU A 116 35.83 -30.62 -4.32
N ASP A 117 35.41 -31.23 -3.21
CA ASP A 117 36.27 -31.89 -2.22
C ASP A 117 36.55 -33.36 -2.59
N VAL A 118 37.10 -33.57 -3.79
CA VAL A 118 37.49 -34.89 -4.31
C VAL A 118 39.01 -34.99 -4.29
N PRO A 119 39.60 -36.02 -3.66
CA PRO A 119 41.04 -36.22 -3.66
C PRO A 119 41.55 -36.52 -5.07
N GLY A 120 42.58 -35.79 -5.51
CA GLY A 120 43.23 -35.97 -6.81
C GLY A 120 43.59 -34.64 -7.50
N PRO A 121 44.38 -34.69 -8.59
CA PRO A 121 44.69 -33.51 -9.38
C PRO A 121 43.43 -32.92 -10.03
N ASP A 122 43.38 -31.59 -10.13
CA ASP A 122 42.33 -30.88 -10.87
C ASP A 122 42.56 -31.05 -12.38
N HIS A 123 41.81 -31.97 -12.99
CA HIS A 123 41.83 -32.22 -14.44
C HIS A 123 40.89 -31.29 -15.20
N SER A 124 40.10 -30.43 -14.53
CA SER A 124 39.19 -29.49 -15.19
C SER A 124 39.92 -28.44 -16.03
N ARG A 125 41.21 -28.20 -15.74
CA ARG A 125 42.10 -27.29 -16.47
C ARG A 125 42.93 -27.96 -17.56
N THR A 126 42.89 -29.30 -17.70
CA THR A 126 43.67 -30.00 -18.73
C THR A 126 43.00 -29.81 -20.10
N PRO A 127 43.65 -29.10 -21.05
CA PRO A 127 43.10 -28.94 -22.39
C PRO A 127 43.09 -30.28 -23.12
N ASP A 128 41.99 -30.57 -23.83
CA ASP A 128 41.93 -31.78 -24.67
C ASP A 128 42.86 -31.61 -25.87
N SER A 129 43.65 -32.64 -26.18
CA SER A 129 44.42 -32.67 -27.43
C SER A 129 43.49 -32.97 -28.61
N PHE A 130 43.89 -32.61 -29.84
CA PHE A 130 43.15 -32.96 -31.05
C PHE A 130 42.90 -34.49 -31.18
N ALA A 131 43.82 -35.32 -30.67
CA ALA A 131 43.68 -36.79 -30.68
C ALA A 131 42.62 -37.32 -29.69
N ASP A 132 42.20 -36.48 -28.74
CA ASP A 132 41.27 -36.84 -27.67
C ASP A 132 39.88 -36.21 -27.85
N GLN A 133 39.64 -35.52 -28.97
CA GLN A 133 38.40 -34.78 -29.22
C GLN A 133 37.14 -35.64 -29.05
N PHE A 134 37.18 -36.91 -29.45
CA PHE A 134 36.05 -37.84 -29.33
C PHE A 134 36.19 -38.86 -28.19
N LYS A 135 37.28 -38.83 -27.43
CA LYS A 135 37.51 -39.75 -26.30
C LYS A 135 36.97 -39.16 -25.00
N MET A 136 36.51 -40.02 -24.09
CA MET A 136 36.20 -39.62 -22.71
C MET A 136 37.51 -39.49 -21.93
N THR A 137 37.97 -38.25 -21.75
CA THR A 137 39.15 -37.93 -20.95
C THR A 137 38.75 -37.67 -19.50
N PRO A 138 39.66 -37.87 -18.52
CA PRO A 138 39.43 -37.49 -17.13
C PRO A 138 39.00 -36.01 -16.98
N GLY A 139 39.55 -35.12 -17.79
CA GLY A 139 39.17 -33.70 -17.81
C GLY A 139 37.75 -33.44 -18.31
N LYS A 140 37.23 -34.20 -19.28
CA LYS A 140 35.82 -34.11 -19.72
C LYS A 140 34.84 -34.61 -18.67
N LEU A 141 35.17 -35.73 -18.01
CA LEU A 141 34.35 -36.26 -16.91
C LEU A 141 34.26 -35.26 -15.76
N GLU A 142 35.39 -34.63 -15.42
CA GLU A 142 35.43 -33.61 -14.37
C GLU A 142 34.65 -32.35 -14.74
N ARG A 143 34.84 -31.82 -15.96
CA ARG A 143 34.05 -30.68 -16.47
C ARG A 143 32.55 -30.98 -16.47
N ASN A 144 32.14 -32.17 -16.88
CA ASN A 144 30.74 -32.59 -16.85
C ASN A 144 30.19 -32.63 -15.41
N ARG A 145 30.94 -33.23 -14.47
CA ARG A 145 30.56 -33.27 -13.05
C ARG A 145 30.37 -31.87 -12.46
N LEU A 146 31.29 -30.95 -12.73
CA LEU A 146 31.20 -29.55 -12.28
C LEU A 146 29.99 -28.85 -12.91
N GLN A 147 29.75 -29.04 -14.21
CA GLN A 147 28.61 -28.46 -14.92
C GLN A 147 27.28 -28.96 -14.36
N VAL A 148 27.14 -30.26 -14.08
CA VAL A 148 25.93 -30.84 -13.48
C VAL A 148 25.67 -30.24 -12.09
N ALA A 149 26.71 -30.12 -11.26
CA ALA A 149 26.60 -29.50 -9.94
C ALA A 149 26.20 -28.02 -10.03
N TYR A 150 26.82 -27.27 -10.94
CA TYR A 150 26.47 -25.88 -11.21
C TYR A 150 25.01 -25.73 -11.68
N SER A 151 24.55 -26.57 -12.63
CA SER A 151 23.17 -26.54 -13.10
C SER A 151 22.17 -26.83 -11.97
N LYS A 152 22.43 -27.83 -11.11
CA LYS A 152 21.58 -28.13 -9.95
C LYS A 152 21.50 -26.96 -8.96
N ALA A 153 22.63 -26.30 -8.72
CA ALA A 153 22.72 -25.10 -7.89
C ALA A 153 21.89 -23.95 -8.47
N CYS A 154 22.05 -23.67 -9.77
CA CYS A 154 21.29 -22.64 -10.46
C CYS A 154 19.79 -22.91 -10.38
N ILE A 155 19.32 -24.14 -10.65
CA ILE A 155 17.90 -24.51 -10.56
C ILE A 155 17.37 -24.26 -9.14
N SER A 156 18.11 -24.71 -8.12
CA SER A 156 17.70 -24.60 -6.72
C SER A 156 17.57 -23.14 -6.27
N ILE A 157 18.52 -22.29 -6.65
CA ILE A 157 18.51 -20.86 -6.32
C ILE A 157 17.42 -20.13 -7.12
N SER A 158 17.25 -20.46 -8.40
CA SER A 158 16.23 -19.87 -9.28
C SER A 158 14.81 -20.12 -8.81
N ALA A 159 14.57 -21.24 -8.12
CA ALA A 159 13.26 -21.56 -7.57
C ALA A 159 12.82 -20.59 -6.46
N ILE A 160 13.74 -19.90 -5.80
CA ILE A 160 13.42 -18.98 -4.70
C ILE A 160 12.69 -17.72 -5.18
N PRO A 161 13.20 -16.95 -6.16
CA PRO A 161 12.44 -15.86 -6.76
C PRO A 161 11.03 -16.29 -7.21
N THR A 162 10.91 -17.43 -7.89
CA THR A 162 9.62 -17.96 -8.36
C THR A 162 8.67 -18.30 -7.20
N LYS A 163 9.16 -18.91 -6.12
CA LYS A 163 8.38 -19.17 -4.89
C LYS A 163 7.80 -17.88 -4.30
N HIS A 164 8.53 -16.77 -4.43
CA HIS A 164 8.14 -15.44 -3.93
C HIS A 164 7.43 -14.58 -4.99
N GLY A 165 6.90 -15.18 -6.06
CA GLY A 165 6.08 -14.49 -7.06
C GLY A 165 6.87 -13.80 -8.18
N VAL A 166 8.20 -13.93 -8.20
CA VAL A 166 9.02 -13.36 -9.28
C VAL A 166 9.07 -14.36 -10.43
N VAL A 167 8.11 -14.24 -11.34
CA VAL A 167 7.92 -15.17 -12.47
C VAL A 167 8.72 -14.77 -13.72
N GLU A 168 9.00 -13.47 -13.90
CA GLU A 168 9.61 -12.95 -15.12
C GLU A 168 10.99 -12.34 -14.86
N LEU A 169 11.93 -12.62 -15.78
CA LEU A 169 13.17 -11.86 -15.91
C LEU A 169 12.83 -10.47 -16.46
N PRO A 170 13.32 -9.36 -15.85
CA PRO A 170 13.18 -8.03 -16.40
C PRO A 170 13.59 -8.02 -17.87
N LEU A 171 12.81 -7.37 -18.74
CA LEU A 171 13.06 -7.34 -20.19
C LEU A 171 14.50 -6.90 -20.53
N GLU A 172 15.06 -5.99 -19.72
CA GLU A 172 16.44 -5.49 -19.84
C GLU A 172 17.52 -6.57 -19.64
N GLN A 173 17.16 -7.70 -19.01
CA GLN A 173 18.06 -8.79 -18.61
C GLN A 173 17.81 -10.09 -19.37
N GLN A 174 16.84 -10.13 -20.29
CA GLN A 174 16.60 -11.26 -21.16
C GLN A 174 17.61 -11.23 -22.33
N THR A 175 18.39 -12.30 -22.49
CA THR A 175 19.28 -12.39 -23.65
C THR A 175 18.53 -12.92 -24.88
N GLN A 176 19.00 -12.61 -26.09
CA GLN A 176 18.38 -13.12 -27.33
C GLN A 176 18.43 -14.65 -27.47
N VAL A 177 19.21 -15.35 -26.62
CA VAL A 177 19.42 -16.80 -26.66
C VAL A 177 18.90 -17.44 -25.36
N LYS A 178 17.66 -17.93 -25.39
CA LYS A 178 16.95 -18.52 -24.23
C LYS A 178 17.69 -19.66 -23.51
N SER A 179 18.63 -20.36 -24.17
CA SER A 179 19.43 -21.44 -23.58
C SER A 179 20.57 -20.96 -22.68
N LEU A 180 20.89 -19.65 -22.69
CA LEU A 180 21.89 -19.01 -21.83
C LEU A 180 21.27 -18.25 -20.65
N ASP A 181 19.94 -18.12 -20.63
CA ASP A 181 19.18 -17.44 -19.58
C ASP A 181 19.07 -18.30 -18.31
N SER A 182 20.22 -18.62 -17.69
CA SER A 182 20.19 -19.01 -16.29
C SER A 182 19.96 -17.77 -15.45
N VAL A 183 19.14 -17.85 -14.39
CA VAL A 183 18.91 -16.74 -13.46
C VAL A 183 20.23 -16.22 -12.89
N MET A 184 21.27 -17.05 -12.78
CA MET A 184 22.62 -16.62 -12.39
C MET A 184 23.27 -15.65 -13.41
N VAL A 185 23.11 -15.89 -14.71
CA VAL A 185 23.61 -14.98 -15.76
C VAL A 185 22.76 -13.72 -15.81
N ALA A 186 21.44 -13.82 -15.66
CA ALA A 186 20.57 -12.65 -15.71
C ALA A 186 20.65 -11.75 -14.46
N VAL A 187 20.81 -12.35 -13.27
CA VAL A 187 20.87 -11.64 -11.98
C VAL A 187 22.28 -11.18 -11.63
N MET A 188 23.31 -11.95 -12.01
CA MET A 188 24.71 -11.66 -11.64
C MET A 188 25.65 -11.44 -12.82
N GLY A 189 25.28 -11.78 -14.05
CA GLY A 189 26.17 -11.67 -15.21
C GLY A 189 27.31 -12.70 -15.23
N VAL A 190 27.24 -13.76 -14.41
CA VAL A 190 28.34 -14.72 -14.24
C VAL A 190 28.02 -16.07 -14.87
N SER A 191 28.94 -16.59 -15.69
CA SER A 191 28.98 -17.98 -16.14
C SER A 191 30.19 -18.66 -15.51
N VAL A 192 29.93 -19.62 -14.61
CA VAL A 192 31.01 -20.33 -13.90
C VAL A 192 31.48 -21.53 -14.73
N LYS A 193 32.75 -21.52 -15.12
CA LYS A 193 33.35 -22.57 -15.97
C LYS A 193 34.38 -23.43 -15.25
N TYR A 194 34.93 -22.96 -14.13
CA TYR A 194 36.07 -23.58 -13.46
C TYR A 194 35.79 -23.91 -11.99
N ARG A 195 36.48 -24.95 -11.50
CA ARG A 195 36.43 -25.43 -10.10
C ARG A 195 36.68 -24.30 -9.09
N GLN A 196 37.66 -23.44 -9.35
CA GLN A 196 38.02 -22.32 -8.48
C GLN A 196 36.92 -21.25 -8.40
N ASP A 197 36.24 -20.98 -9.52
CA ASP A 197 35.17 -19.99 -9.57
C ASP A 197 33.92 -20.51 -8.84
N MET A 198 33.62 -21.81 -8.92
CA MET A 198 32.57 -22.44 -8.11
C MET A 198 32.86 -22.32 -6.62
N ARG A 199 34.12 -22.55 -6.21
CA ARG A 199 34.54 -22.40 -4.81
C ARG A 199 34.36 -20.96 -4.32
N ARG A 200 34.83 -19.98 -5.10
CA ARG A 200 34.67 -18.55 -4.80
C ARG A 200 33.21 -18.14 -4.68
N LEU A 201 32.36 -18.61 -5.59
CA LEU A 201 30.98 -18.16 -5.64
C LEU A 201 30.09 -18.81 -4.57
N PHE A 202 30.23 -20.13 -4.34
CA PHE A 202 29.29 -20.88 -3.51
C PHE A 202 29.84 -21.31 -2.14
N CYS A 203 31.16 -21.38 -1.96
CA CYS A 203 31.77 -21.81 -0.69
C CYS A 203 32.32 -20.64 0.12
N GLU A 204 32.91 -19.63 -0.52
CA GLU A 204 33.46 -18.46 0.17
C GLU A 204 32.33 -17.52 0.64
N ALA A 205 32.52 -16.90 1.80
CA ALA A 205 31.54 -15.98 2.38
C ALA A 205 31.30 -14.75 1.48
N ALA A 206 32.35 -14.23 0.85
CA ALA A 206 32.24 -13.09 -0.06
C ALA A 206 31.34 -13.38 -1.27
N GLY A 207 31.50 -14.55 -1.90
CA GLY A 207 30.66 -14.96 -3.03
C GLY A 207 29.21 -15.19 -2.64
N ARG A 208 28.97 -15.86 -1.51
CA ARG A 208 27.61 -16.07 -0.98
C ARG A 208 26.90 -14.75 -0.66
N ASN A 209 27.62 -13.80 -0.06
CA ASN A 209 27.09 -12.46 0.22
C ASN A 209 26.75 -11.69 -1.06
N ALA A 210 27.63 -11.73 -2.07
CA ALA A 210 27.38 -11.10 -3.36
C ALA A 210 26.12 -11.70 -4.04
N LEU A 211 25.98 -13.02 -3.98
CA LEU A 211 24.79 -13.73 -4.49
C LEU A 211 23.54 -13.28 -3.73
N ALA A 212 23.59 -13.21 -2.40
CA ALA A 212 22.46 -12.80 -1.58
C ALA A 212 22.00 -11.37 -1.94
N GLN A 213 22.96 -10.45 -2.09
CA GLN A 213 22.69 -9.06 -2.46
C GLN A 213 22.12 -8.92 -3.87
N ALA A 214 22.63 -9.68 -4.85
CA ALA A 214 22.12 -9.62 -6.22
C ALA A 214 20.67 -10.13 -6.30
N PHE A 215 20.37 -11.27 -5.68
CA PHE A 215 19.02 -11.83 -5.66
C PHE A 215 18.04 -10.99 -4.83
N THR A 216 18.49 -10.35 -3.75
CA THR A 216 17.68 -9.39 -2.99
C THR A 216 17.33 -8.17 -3.84
N ARG A 217 18.31 -7.59 -4.54
CA ARG A 217 18.06 -6.47 -5.48
C ARG A 217 17.09 -6.87 -6.58
N TYR A 218 17.24 -8.07 -7.13
CA TYR A 218 16.34 -8.60 -8.14
C TYR A 218 14.90 -8.73 -7.60
N PHE A 219 14.73 -9.31 -6.41
CA PHE A 219 13.44 -9.41 -5.74
C PHE A 219 12.79 -8.04 -5.52
N GLU A 220 13.52 -7.04 -5.04
CA GLU A 220 12.98 -5.69 -4.82
C GLU A 220 12.57 -4.98 -6.12
N ARG A 221 13.16 -5.35 -7.27
CA ARG A 221 12.77 -4.83 -8.59
C ARG A 221 11.59 -5.57 -9.23
N SER A 222 11.10 -6.65 -8.61
CA SER A 222 9.95 -7.40 -9.13
C SER A 222 8.69 -6.53 -9.18
N ALA A 223 7.81 -6.82 -10.14
CA ALA A 223 6.57 -6.07 -10.35
C ALA A 223 5.70 -6.02 -9.09
N ASP A 224 5.59 -7.14 -8.35
CA ASP A 224 4.81 -7.21 -7.11
C ASP A 224 5.38 -6.32 -6.00
N ARG A 225 6.72 -6.29 -5.86
CA ARG A 225 7.40 -5.41 -4.90
C ARG A 225 7.23 -3.95 -5.26
N GLN A 226 7.38 -3.60 -6.54
CA GLN A 226 7.13 -2.24 -7.02
C GLN A 226 5.67 -1.83 -6.83
N ALA A 227 4.72 -2.73 -7.11
CA ALA A 227 3.29 -2.49 -6.87
C ALA A 227 2.99 -2.26 -5.38
N LEU A 228 3.62 -3.02 -4.47
CA LEU A 228 3.48 -2.82 -3.03
C LEU A 228 4.01 -1.45 -2.59
N VAL A 229 5.20 -1.05 -3.07
CA VAL A 229 5.78 0.28 -2.81
C VAL A 229 4.84 1.40 -3.30
N GLN A 230 4.26 1.26 -4.49
CA GLN A 230 3.31 2.23 -5.02
C GLN A 230 2.02 2.29 -4.20
N ARG A 231 1.49 1.13 -3.75
CA ARG A 231 0.33 1.09 -2.84
C ARG A 231 0.62 1.80 -1.52
N MET A 232 1.83 1.63 -0.97
CA MET A 232 2.27 2.32 0.25
C MET A 232 2.35 3.83 0.04
N ALA A 233 2.99 4.29 -1.02
CA ALA A 233 3.10 5.72 -1.35
C ALA A 233 1.72 6.38 -1.54
N ASN A 234 0.81 5.71 -2.27
CA ASN A 234 -0.56 6.17 -2.43
C ASN A 234 -1.31 6.25 -1.09
N GLN A 235 -1.08 5.28 -0.21
CA GLN A 235 -1.71 5.26 1.11
C GLN A 235 -1.13 6.35 2.02
N GLU A 236 0.17 6.63 1.96
CA GLU A 236 0.81 7.74 2.67
C GLU A 236 0.22 9.09 2.25
N ALA A 237 0.06 9.31 0.95
CA ALA A 237 -0.59 10.51 0.44
C ALA A 237 -2.03 10.65 0.96
N ARG A 238 -2.78 9.53 1.04
CA ARG A 238 -4.14 9.52 1.61
C ARG A 238 -4.16 9.83 3.11
N VAL A 239 -3.18 9.34 3.87
CA VAL A 239 -3.02 9.66 5.30
C VAL A 239 -2.75 11.16 5.47
N GLN A 240 -1.81 11.71 4.69
CA GLN A 240 -1.50 13.15 4.69
C GLN A 240 -2.73 14.00 4.32
N ALA A 241 -3.48 13.63 3.28
CA ALA A 241 -4.69 14.33 2.89
C ALA A 241 -5.76 14.32 4.00
N SER A 242 -5.96 13.20 4.70
CA SER A 242 -6.87 13.18 5.86
C SER A 242 -6.38 14.02 7.03
N ALA A 243 -5.07 14.06 7.28
CA ALA A 243 -4.51 14.93 8.32
C ALA A 243 -4.72 16.41 7.99
N GLN A 244 -4.48 16.80 6.73
CA GLN A 244 -4.76 18.16 6.25
C GLN A 244 -6.24 18.52 6.37
N ALA A 245 -7.15 17.59 6.05
CA ALA A 245 -8.58 17.80 6.21
C ALA A 245 -8.99 18.02 7.68
N LEU A 246 -8.42 17.26 8.62
CA LEU A 246 -8.64 17.47 10.05
C LEU A 246 -8.14 18.85 10.50
N THR A 247 -6.96 19.26 10.04
CA THR A 247 -6.42 20.61 10.34
C THR A 247 -7.33 21.70 9.77
N ALA A 248 -7.79 21.56 8.52
CA ALA A 248 -8.70 22.51 7.88
C ALA A 248 -10.04 22.60 8.61
N LEU A 249 -10.59 21.47 9.07
CA LEU A 249 -11.81 21.45 9.87
C LEU A 249 -11.63 22.18 11.20
N SER A 250 -10.50 21.96 11.89
CA SER A 250 -10.23 22.66 13.16
C SER A 250 -10.10 24.18 12.97
N ALA A 251 -9.56 24.63 11.84
CA ALA A 251 -9.49 26.05 11.49
C ALA A 251 -10.89 26.62 11.22
N LEU A 252 -11.75 25.88 10.52
CA LEU A 252 -13.14 26.27 10.29
C LEU A 252 -13.90 26.40 11.61
N GLU A 253 -13.81 25.40 12.49
CA GLU A 253 -14.45 25.42 13.80
C GLU A 253 -14.00 26.62 14.66
N ALA A 254 -12.70 26.96 14.60
CA ALA A 254 -12.16 28.11 15.31
C ALA A 254 -12.71 29.45 14.79
N LEU A 255 -12.92 29.58 13.48
CA LEU A 255 -13.55 30.77 12.88
C LEU A 255 -15.01 30.89 13.33
N GLU A 256 -15.72 29.77 13.42
CA GLU A 256 -17.13 29.73 13.81
C GLU A 256 -17.36 30.02 15.29
N THR A 257 -16.44 29.66 16.18
CA THR A 257 -16.51 30.09 17.59
C THR A 257 -16.21 31.58 17.82
N ARG A 258 -15.69 32.30 16.82
CA ARG A 258 -15.34 33.73 16.92
C ARG A 258 -16.39 34.65 16.28
N ALA A 259 -17.28 34.11 15.45
CA ALA A 259 -18.36 34.82 14.78
C ALA A 259 -19.65 34.80 15.61
#